data_AF-A0A7C6I3R2-F1
#
_entry.id   AF-A0A7C6I3R2-F1
#
_cell.length_a   1.000
_cell.length_b   1.000
_cell.length_c   1.000
_cell.angle_alpha   90.00
_cell.angle_beta   90.00
_cell.angle_gamma   90.00
#
_symmetry.space_group_name_H-M   'P 1'
#
loop_
_entity.id
_entity.type
_entity.pdbx_description
1 polymer ?
#
loop_
_entity_poly.entity_id
_entity_poly.type
_entity_poly.pdbx_seq_one_letter_code
_entity_poly.pdbx_strand_id
1 'polypeptide(L)'
;NILGFDEDGNIIIDPKCAVGILEEFKKKYPDYNVTATFFLNKGLFNGRTHEELKIKWLVENGYEVANHTYNHTPLDKVSYEKVEEEIGKIEQLLESIVPGRHLQVLAKPNGSLTDPNHANFPALKSGSYNGVPYKMQAALNIGKWFSRSIYDEKIDIYNIPRIRATNEANDEINWGAPPEIIDNAFASYKDSRYVSDGNQDTIVFPEYSPHTLNKEKFKDKYILRYE
;
A
#
# COMPACT_ATOMS: atom_id res chain seq x y z
N ASN A 1 -1.12 12.18 -14.78
CA ASN A 1 -1.34 12.23 -16.24
C ASN A 1 -0.04 12.60 -16.92
N ILE A 2 0.11 12.22 -18.18
CA ILE A 2 1.21 12.68 -19.03
C ILE A 2 0.61 13.72 -19.97
N LEU A 3 1.17 14.93 -19.99
CA LEU A 3 0.75 16.02 -20.87
C LEU A 3 1.43 15.94 -22.24
N GLY A 4 2.58 15.28 -22.33
CA GLY A 4 3.35 15.14 -23.55
C GLY A 4 4.77 14.68 -23.25
N PHE A 5 5.68 14.95 -24.18
CA PHE A 5 7.11 14.72 -24.05
C PHE A 5 7.86 16.01 -24.35
N ASP A 6 8.99 16.23 -23.68
CA ASP A 6 9.88 17.36 -23.99
C ASP A 6 10.77 17.06 -25.23
N GLU A 7 11.65 18.00 -25.58
CA GLU A 7 12.54 17.90 -26.74
C GLU A 7 13.52 16.71 -26.65
N ASP A 8 13.85 16.28 -25.43
CA ASP A 8 14.73 15.15 -25.15
C ASP A 8 13.96 13.82 -25.04
N GLY A 9 12.63 13.84 -25.18
CA GLY A 9 11.77 12.66 -25.08
C GLY A 9 11.39 12.28 -23.64
N ASN A 10 11.63 13.14 -22.65
CA ASN A 10 11.20 12.88 -21.27
C ASN A 10 9.72 13.18 -21.09
N ILE A 11 9.10 12.49 -20.13
CA ILE A 11 7.68 12.64 -19.81
C ILE A 11 7.41 14.01 -19.18
N ILE A 12 6.46 14.76 -19.75
CA ILE A 12 5.90 15.95 -19.12
C ILE A 12 4.73 15.52 -18.23
N ILE A 13 4.94 15.54 -16.91
CA ILE A 13 3.94 15.15 -15.92
C ILE A 13 2.98 16.31 -15.67
N ASP A 14 1.69 16.00 -15.62
CA ASP A 14 0.65 16.95 -15.20
C ASP A 14 0.88 17.38 -13.75
N PRO A 15 1.22 18.66 -13.48
CA PRO A 15 1.55 19.12 -12.12
C PRO A 15 0.36 19.03 -11.17
N LYS A 16 -0.87 18.93 -11.68
CA LYS A 16 -2.09 18.83 -10.87
C LYS A 16 -2.46 17.39 -10.52
N CYS A 17 -1.74 16.39 -11.03
CA CYS A 17 -1.97 15.00 -10.67
C CYS A 17 -1.16 14.60 -9.45
N ALA A 18 -1.53 13.48 -8.80
CA ALA A 18 -0.85 13.00 -7.58
C ALA A 18 0.68 12.95 -7.72
N VAL A 19 1.18 12.39 -8.82
CA VAL A 19 2.63 12.32 -9.09
C VAL A 19 3.24 13.71 -9.26
N GLY A 20 2.57 14.64 -9.94
CA GLY A 20 3.07 16.01 -10.11
C GLY A 20 3.25 16.74 -8.77
N ILE A 21 2.27 16.58 -7.88
CA ILE A 21 2.32 17.14 -6.52
C ILE A 21 3.45 16.50 -5.69
N LEU A 22 3.61 15.17 -5.77
CA LEU A 22 4.67 14.45 -5.08
C LEU A 22 6.06 14.86 -5.58
N GLU A 23 6.24 15.01 -6.90
CA GLU A 23 7.50 15.47 -7.49
C GLU A 23 7.83 16.92 -7.13
N GLU A 24 6.84 17.82 -7.05
CA GLU A 24 7.03 19.17 -6.53
C GLU A 24 7.50 19.14 -5.07
N PHE A 25 6.85 18.32 -4.24
CA PHE A 25 7.21 18.17 -2.83
C PHE A 25 8.62 17.59 -2.66
N LYS A 26 8.97 16.56 -3.44
CA LYS A 26 10.31 15.95 -3.49
C LYS A 26 11.40 16.95 -3.87
N LYS A 27 11.14 17.85 -4.83
CA LYS A 27 12.07 18.93 -5.20
C LYS A 27 12.25 19.95 -4.08
N LYS A 28 11.17 20.26 -3.35
CA LYS A 28 11.19 21.22 -2.26
C LYS A 28 11.89 20.70 -1.00
N TYR A 29 11.83 19.39 -0.76
CA TYR A 29 12.34 18.72 0.42
C TYR A 29 13.27 17.55 0.04
N PRO A 30 14.48 17.83 -0.47
CA PRO A 30 15.39 16.81 -1.01
C PRO A 30 15.96 15.86 0.07
N ASP A 31 15.86 16.24 1.34
CA ASP A 31 16.21 15.46 2.52
C ASP A 31 15.12 14.42 2.90
N TYR A 32 13.92 14.54 2.34
CA TYR A 32 12.84 13.58 2.53
C TYR A 32 12.80 12.56 1.39
N ASN A 33 12.72 11.27 1.74
CA ASN A 33 12.50 10.20 0.77
C ASN A 33 11.00 10.12 0.39
N VAL A 34 10.52 11.12 -0.35
CA VAL A 34 9.12 11.20 -0.80
C VAL A 34 8.83 10.04 -1.76
N THR A 35 7.87 9.20 -1.40
CA THR A 35 7.41 8.06 -2.20
C THR A 35 5.92 7.80 -1.96
N ALA A 36 5.34 6.95 -2.80
CA ALA A 36 3.98 6.46 -2.69
C ALA A 36 3.84 5.10 -3.39
N THR A 37 2.91 4.28 -2.89
CA THR A 37 2.51 3.03 -3.52
C THR A 37 1.20 3.21 -4.30
N PHE A 38 1.20 2.82 -5.58
CA PHE A 38 0.04 2.84 -6.44
C PHE A 38 -0.53 1.41 -6.60
N PHE A 39 -1.76 1.20 -6.15
CA PHE A 39 -2.45 -0.09 -6.26
C PHE A 39 -3.25 -0.16 -7.56
N LEU A 40 -2.91 -1.12 -8.43
CA LEU A 40 -3.35 -1.17 -9.82
C LEU A 40 -4.36 -2.31 -10.08
N ASN A 41 -5.29 -2.06 -11.00
CA ASN A 41 -6.28 -3.02 -11.51
C ASN A 41 -6.24 -3.03 -13.06
N LYS A 42 -7.13 -3.78 -13.72
CA LYS A 42 -7.12 -3.93 -15.20
C LYS A 42 -7.21 -2.61 -15.97
N GLY A 43 -7.85 -1.59 -15.41
CA GLY A 43 -8.03 -0.28 -16.03
C GLY A 43 -6.89 0.64 -15.62
N LEU A 44 -5.66 0.30 -15.99
CA LEU A 44 -4.46 1.01 -15.56
C LEU A 44 -4.63 2.53 -15.80
N PHE A 45 -4.56 3.30 -14.71
CA PHE A 45 -4.78 4.76 -14.75
C PHE A 45 -6.07 5.18 -15.47
N ASN A 46 -7.15 4.39 -15.35
CA ASN A 46 -8.43 4.54 -16.01
C ASN A 46 -8.37 4.51 -17.55
N GLY A 47 -7.56 3.62 -18.12
CA GLY A 47 -7.48 3.44 -19.58
C GLY A 47 -6.79 4.60 -20.30
N ARG A 48 -5.98 5.38 -19.57
CA ARG A 48 -5.26 6.53 -20.14
C ARG A 48 -4.00 6.04 -20.84
N THR A 49 -3.67 6.63 -21.99
CA THR A 49 -2.48 6.34 -22.81
C THR A 49 -1.18 6.20 -22.02
N HIS A 50 -0.24 5.39 -22.52
CA HIS A 50 1.10 5.18 -21.96
C HIS A 50 1.14 4.42 -20.61
N GLU A 51 0.29 3.42 -20.42
CA GLU A 51 0.15 2.69 -19.14
C GLU A 51 1.45 2.02 -18.68
N GLU A 52 2.09 1.22 -19.55
CA GLU A 52 3.36 0.58 -19.22
C GLU A 52 4.48 1.59 -18.94
N LEU A 53 4.55 2.65 -19.74
CA LEU A 53 5.53 3.72 -19.56
C LEU A 53 5.35 4.40 -18.20
N LYS A 54 4.11 4.65 -17.76
CA LYS A 54 3.85 5.22 -16.43
C LYS A 54 4.30 4.28 -15.33
N ILE A 55 4.03 2.98 -15.43
CA ILE A 55 4.45 1.99 -14.43
C ILE A 55 5.97 1.95 -14.34
N LYS A 56 6.67 1.85 -15.47
CA LYS A 56 8.14 1.87 -15.52
C LYS A 56 8.69 3.15 -14.91
N TRP A 57 8.16 4.31 -15.33
CA TRP A 57 8.57 5.61 -14.80
C TRP A 57 8.37 5.72 -13.29
N LEU A 58 7.23 5.27 -12.75
CA LEU A 58 6.98 5.27 -11.31
C LEU A 58 8.07 4.50 -10.56
N VAL A 59 8.33 3.26 -10.98
CA VAL A 59 9.31 2.37 -10.33
C VAL A 59 10.75 2.88 -10.52
N GLU A 60 11.06 3.53 -11.64
CA GLU A 60 12.36 4.17 -11.89
C GLU A 60 12.58 5.44 -11.06
N ASN A 61 11.52 6.13 -10.65
CA ASN A 61 11.60 7.39 -9.90
C ASN A 61 11.34 7.22 -8.40
N GLY A 62 11.40 5.99 -7.90
CA GLY A 62 11.33 5.68 -6.47
C GLY A 62 9.92 5.54 -5.90
N TYR A 63 8.91 5.41 -6.76
CA TYR A 63 7.55 5.02 -6.37
C TYR A 63 7.38 3.50 -6.45
N GLU A 64 6.31 3.01 -5.83
CA GLU A 64 5.99 1.59 -5.81
C GLU A 64 4.68 1.33 -6.54
N VAL A 65 4.55 0.14 -7.13
CA VAL A 65 3.29 -0.34 -7.71
C VAL A 65 2.92 -1.68 -7.08
N ALA A 66 1.63 -1.91 -6.87
CA ALA A 66 1.11 -3.05 -6.12
C ALA A 66 -0.28 -3.46 -6.61
N ASN A 67 -0.84 -4.52 -6.03
CA ASN A 67 -2.01 -5.21 -6.55
C ASN A 67 -3.33 -4.66 -5.98
N HIS A 68 -4.33 -4.37 -6.84
CA HIS A 68 -5.70 -4.01 -6.43
C HIS A 68 -6.79 -4.93 -7.02
N THR A 69 -6.39 -6.15 -7.38
CA THR A 69 -7.15 -7.14 -8.15
C THR A 69 -7.55 -6.68 -9.55
N TYR A 70 -7.87 -7.64 -10.41
CA TYR A 70 -8.12 -7.35 -11.82
C TYR A 70 -9.43 -6.58 -12.05
N ASN A 71 -10.56 -7.06 -11.50
CA ASN A 71 -11.89 -6.49 -11.71
C ASN A 71 -12.42 -5.71 -10.50
N HIS A 72 -11.61 -5.50 -9.45
CA HIS A 72 -12.08 -4.88 -8.19
C HIS A 72 -13.27 -5.64 -7.57
N THR A 73 -13.29 -6.97 -7.69
CA THR A 73 -14.36 -7.81 -7.15
C THR A 73 -14.14 -8.08 -5.65
N PRO A 74 -15.18 -8.00 -4.80
CA PRO A 74 -15.07 -8.41 -3.39
C PRO A 74 -14.66 -9.88 -3.27
N LEU A 75 -13.56 -10.15 -2.58
CA LEU A 75 -12.91 -11.47 -2.55
C LEU A 75 -13.66 -12.50 -1.69
N ASP A 76 -14.55 -12.05 -0.81
CA ASP A 76 -15.45 -12.89 0.00
C ASP A 76 -16.75 -13.25 -0.73
N LYS A 77 -16.94 -12.80 -1.98
CA LYS A 77 -18.16 -13.03 -2.78
C LYS A 77 -17.93 -13.90 -4.01
N VAL A 78 -16.74 -14.45 -4.17
CA VAL A 78 -16.35 -15.27 -5.33
C VAL A 78 -15.76 -16.60 -4.87
N SER A 79 -15.50 -17.51 -5.82
CA SER A 79 -14.83 -18.79 -5.50
C SER A 79 -13.36 -18.58 -5.17
N TYR A 80 -12.74 -19.60 -4.58
CA TYR A 80 -11.31 -19.64 -4.29
C TYR A 80 -10.46 -19.39 -5.56
N GLU A 81 -10.78 -20.11 -6.64
CA GLU A 81 -10.08 -20.03 -7.93
C GLU A 81 -10.25 -18.63 -8.54
N LYS A 82 -11.40 -18.00 -8.30
CA LYS A 82 -11.63 -16.64 -8.75
C LYS A 82 -10.80 -15.63 -7.96
N VAL A 83 -10.56 -15.84 -6.67
CA VAL A 83 -9.60 -15.03 -5.91
C VAL A 83 -8.19 -15.17 -6.50
N GLU A 84 -7.76 -16.39 -6.81
CA GLU A 84 -6.46 -16.62 -7.45
C GLU A 84 -6.34 -15.95 -8.82
N GLU A 85 -7.39 -16.03 -9.65
CA GLU A 85 -7.45 -15.36 -10.94
C GLU A 85 -7.38 -13.83 -10.80
N GLU A 86 -8.14 -13.26 -9.86
CA GLU A 86 -8.23 -11.81 -9.65
C GLU A 86 -6.90 -11.21 -9.18
N ILE A 87 -6.19 -11.89 -8.28
CA ILE A 87 -4.88 -11.46 -7.78
C ILE A 87 -3.81 -11.76 -8.82
N GLY A 88 -3.75 -13.00 -9.30
CA GLY A 88 -2.70 -13.51 -10.17
C GLY A 88 -2.63 -12.82 -11.53
N LYS A 89 -3.75 -12.33 -12.08
CA LYS A 89 -3.73 -11.51 -13.31
C LYS A 89 -2.94 -10.22 -13.16
N ILE A 90 -3.10 -9.53 -12.03
CA ILE A 90 -2.36 -8.28 -11.78
C ILE A 90 -0.90 -8.59 -11.44
N GLU A 91 -0.63 -9.66 -10.69
CA GLU A 91 0.76 -10.10 -10.46
C GLU A 91 1.49 -10.42 -11.76
N GLN A 92 0.87 -11.20 -12.65
CA GLN A 92 1.43 -11.52 -13.96
C GLN A 92 1.65 -10.27 -14.83
N LEU A 93 0.72 -9.31 -14.77
CA LEU A 93 0.83 -8.04 -15.50
C LEU A 93 1.96 -7.15 -14.97
N LEU A 94 2.08 -7.00 -13.65
CA LEU A 94 3.15 -6.18 -13.06
C LEU A 94 4.52 -6.82 -13.27
N GLU A 95 4.62 -8.14 -13.11
CA GLU A 95 5.85 -8.87 -13.37
C GLU A 95 6.30 -8.77 -14.84
N SER A 96 5.37 -8.68 -15.80
CA SER A 96 5.75 -8.51 -17.22
C SER A 96 6.24 -7.10 -17.56
N ILE A 97 5.77 -6.07 -16.83
CA ILE A 97 6.11 -4.67 -17.10
C ILE A 97 7.37 -4.24 -16.31
N VAL A 98 7.47 -4.65 -15.04
CA VAL A 98 8.55 -4.32 -14.10
C VAL A 98 9.01 -5.55 -13.31
N PRO A 99 9.68 -6.52 -13.97
CA PRO A 99 10.04 -7.82 -13.37
C PRO A 99 10.77 -7.69 -12.04
N GLY A 100 10.24 -8.32 -10.99
CA GLY A 100 10.81 -8.33 -9.64
C GLY A 100 10.86 -6.96 -8.93
N ARG A 101 10.19 -5.93 -9.47
CA ARG A 101 10.25 -4.56 -8.93
C ARG A 101 8.90 -4.02 -8.45
N HIS A 102 7.81 -4.79 -8.51
CA HIS A 102 6.55 -4.44 -7.86
C HIS A 102 6.44 -5.03 -6.45
N LEU A 103 5.64 -4.39 -5.61
CA LEU A 103 5.39 -4.88 -4.26
C LEU A 103 4.38 -6.02 -4.28
N GLN A 104 4.70 -7.05 -3.51
CA GLN A 104 3.82 -8.18 -3.21
C GLN A 104 2.81 -7.81 -2.10
N VAL A 105 2.07 -6.72 -2.31
CA VAL A 105 1.08 -6.21 -1.35
C VAL A 105 -0.25 -6.02 -2.05
N LEU A 106 -1.32 -6.49 -1.42
CA LEU A 106 -2.67 -6.42 -1.95
C LEU A 106 -3.48 -5.33 -1.24
N ALA A 107 -3.99 -4.33 -1.96
CA ALA A 107 -5.11 -3.55 -1.47
C ALA A 107 -6.41 -4.29 -1.80
N LYS A 108 -7.18 -4.68 -0.77
CA LYS A 108 -8.38 -5.51 -0.98
C LYS A 108 -9.54 -4.64 -1.47
N PRO A 109 -10.22 -5.01 -2.59
CA PRO A 109 -11.42 -4.32 -3.04
C PRO A 109 -12.44 -4.25 -1.91
N ASN A 110 -12.94 -3.06 -1.64
CA ASN A 110 -13.91 -2.78 -0.57
C ASN A 110 -13.49 -3.23 0.85
N GLY A 111 -12.20 -3.51 1.08
CA GLY A 111 -11.74 -4.11 2.34
C GLY A 111 -12.33 -5.50 2.60
N SER A 112 -12.65 -6.25 1.54
CA SER A 112 -13.25 -7.59 1.60
C SER A 112 -12.29 -8.64 2.18
N LEU A 113 -12.84 -9.83 2.46
CA LEU A 113 -12.12 -11.02 2.92
C LEU A 113 -11.23 -10.72 4.15
N THR A 114 -11.87 -10.32 5.25
CA THR A 114 -11.20 -10.00 6.52
C THR A 114 -11.18 -11.17 7.51
N ASP A 115 -12.12 -12.10 7.42
CA ASP A 115 -12.17 -13.29 8.28
C ASP A 115 -11.06 -14.28 7.90
N PRO A 116 -10.07 -14.54 8.78
CA PRO A 116 -9.01 -15.48 8.51
C PRO A 116 -9.49 -16.93 8.37
N ASN A 117 -10.70 -17.26 8.82
CA ASN A 117 -11.30 -18.59 8.71
C ASN A 117 -12.11 -18.78 7.42
N HIS A 118 -12.30 -17.74 6.60
CA HIS A 118 -13.00 -17.88 5.33
C HIS A 118 -12.24 -18.81 4.39
N ALA A 119 -12.95 -19.67 3.66
CA ALA A 119 -12.35 -20.63 2.73
C ALA A 119 -11.43 -20.02 1.65
N ASN A 120 -11.59 -18.73 1.34
CA ASN A 120 -10.82 -18.02 0.32
C ASN A 120 -9.57 -17.34 0.89
N PHE A 121 -9.45 -17.25 2.22
CA PHE A 121 -8.35 -16.55 2.87
C PHE A 121 -6.96 -17.12 2.51
N PRO A 122 -6.77 -18.44 2.26
CA PRO A 122 -5.50 -18.96 1.77
C PRO A 122 -5.13 -18.43 0.37
N ALA A 123 -6.07 -18.33 -0.57
CA ALA A 123 -5.84 -17.80 -1.91
C ALA A 123 -5.36 -16.34 -1.89
N LEU A 124 -5.80 -15.55 -0.91
CA LEU A 124 -5.32 -14.18 -0.72
C LEU A 124 -3.82 -14.13 -0.41
N LYS A 125 -3.29 -15.11 0.34
CA LYS A 125 -1.88 -15.14 0.76
C LYS A 125 -0.96 -15.61 -0.35
N SER A 126 -1.37 -16.65 -1.06
CA SER A 126 -0.58 -17.25 -2.13
C SER A 126 -1.45 -18.13 -3.01
N GLY A 127 -1.07 -18.22 -4.28
CA GLY A 127 -1.76 -19.03 -5.27
C GLY A 127 -0.96 -19.07 -6.56
N SER A 128 -1.61 -19.49 -7.65
CA SER A 128 -1.00 -19.42 -8.97
C SER A 128 -2.03 -19.07 -10.04
N TYR A 129 -1.58 -18.35 -11.07
CA TYR A 129 -2.39 -18.04 -12.23
C TYR A 129 -1.57 -18.29 -13.50
N ASN A 130 -2.11 -19.05 -14.45
CA ASN A 130 -1.41 -19.45 -15.68
C ASN A 130 -0.01 -20.06 -15.44
N GLY A 131 0.15 -20.82 -14.34
CA GLY A 131 1.43 -21.42 -13.97
C GLY A 131 2.45 -20.46 -13.33
N VAL A 132 2.09 -19.18 -13.15
CA VAL A 132 2.91 -18.20 -12.44
C VAL A 132 2.44 -18.13 -10.99
N PRO A 133 3.29 -18.50 -10.01
CA PRO A 133 2.93 -18.39 -8.60
C PRO A 133 2.99 -16.94 -8.13
N TYR A 134 2.18 -16.60 -7.12
CA TYR A 134 2.32 -15.36 -6.38
C TYR A 134 2.29 -15.62 -4.87
N LYS A 135 2.87 -14.70 -4.11
CA LYS A 135 2.86 -14.75 -2.65
C LYS A 135 2.82 -13.33 -2.09
N MET A 136 1.66 -12.97 -1.54
CA MET A 136 1.47 -11.69 -0.88
C MET A 136 2.26 -11.65 0.44
N GLN A 137 2.96 -10.55 0.67
CA GLN A 137 3.64 -10.23 1.92
C GLN A 137 2.71 -9.55 2.93
N ALA A 138 1.72 -8.81 2.42
CA ALA A 138 0.74 -8.10 3.23
C ALA A 138 -0.55 -7.84 2.44
N ALA A 139 -1.64 -7.53 3.15
CA ALA A 139 -2.86 -7.04 2.53
C ALA A 139 -3.50 -5.92 3.36
N LEU A 140 -4.03 -4.92 2.63
CA LEU A 140 -4.56 -3.68 3.17
C LEU A 140 -6.08 -3.66 3.05
N ASN A 141 -6.73 -3.25 4.14
CA ASN A 141 -8.17 -3.03 4.24
C ASN A 141 -8.55 -1.59 3.86
N ILE A 142 -9.86 -1.36 3.75
CA ILE A 142 -10.42 -0.02 3.98
C ILE A 142 -10.49 0.17 5.50
N GLY A 143 -10.08 1.32 6.00
CA GLY A 143 -10.11 1.59 7.42
C GLY A 143 -10.34 3.06 7.73
N LYS A 144 -10.69 3.31 8.99
CA LYS A 144 -10.69 4.62 9.63
C LYS A 144 -9.63 4.73 10.73
N TRP A 145 -8.95 3.62 11.00
CA TRP A 145 -8.14 3.43 12.19
C TRP A 145 -6.71 3.11 11.80
N PHE A 146 -5.80 3.36 12.73
CA PHE A 146 -4.39 3.07 12.55
C PHE A 146 -4.11 1.58 12.58
N SER A 147 -3.06 1.22 11.86
CA SER A 147 -2.47 -0.09 12.00
C SER A 147 -1.61 -0.15 13.26
N ARG A 148 -1.53 -1.35 13.84
CA ARG A 148 -0.38 -1.71 14.68
C ARG A 148 0.91 -1.58 13.86
N SER A 149 2.02 -1.35 14.55
CA SER A 149 3.35 -1.42 13.93
C SER A 149 3.57 -2.80 13.30
N ILE A 150 4.29 -2.87 12.17
CA ILE A 150 4.68 -4.14 11.54
C ILE A 150 5.57 -5.02 12.44
N TYR A 151 6.12 -4.41 13.50
CA TYR A 151 6.93 -5.07 14.50
C TYR A 151 6.10 -5.63 15.66
N ASP A 152 4.83 -5.25 15.79
CA ASP A 152 3.93 -5.74 16.84
C ASP A 152 3.60 -7.24 16.60
N GLU A 153 3.69 -8.08 17.63
CA GLU A 153 3.39 -9.51 17.53
C GLU A 153 1.93 -9.79 17.14
N LYS A 154 1.02 -8.87 17.46
CA LYS A 154 -0.43 -8.99 17.23
C LYS A 154 -0.87 -8.33 15.93
N ILE A 155 0.06 -7.86 15.09
CA ILE A 155 -0.33 -7.34 13.78
C ILE A 155 -0.90 -8.47 12.91
N ASP A 156 -2.08 -8.24 12.36
CA ASP A 156 -2.58 -9.05 11.26
C ASP A 156 -2.11 -8.43 9.94
N ILE A 157 -1.01 -8.96 9.41
CA ILE A 157 -0.36 -8.44 8.20
C ILE A 157 -1.23 -8.58 6.93
N TYR A 158 -2.30 -9.38 6.98
CA TYR A 158 -3.27 -9.53 5.87
C TYR A 158 -4.57 -8.75 6.09
N ASN A 159 -4.65 -7.97 7.18
CA ASN A 159 -5.76 -7.11 7.52
C ASN A 159 -5.30 -5.72 8.01
N ILE A 160 -4.26 -5.17 7.40
CA ILE A 160 -3.71 -3.87 7.79
C ILE A 160 -4.74 -2.77 7.47
N PRO A 161 -5.29 -2.05 8.46
CA PRO A 161 -6.19 -0.93 8.19
C PRO A 161 -5.41 0.25 7.63
N ARG A 162 -6.07 1.06 6.81
CA ARG A 162 -5.55 2.33 6.29
C ARG A 162 -6.33 3.49 6.87
N ILE A 163 -5.76 4.68 6.84
CA ILE A 163 -6.48 5.93 7.09
C ILE A 163 -6.90 6.51 5.74
N ARG A 164 -8.18 6.86 5.62
CA ARG A 164 -8.69 7.57 4.44
C ARG A 164 -8.48 9.06 4.62
N ALA A 165 -7.61 9.67 3.82
CA ALA A 165 -7.53 11.13 3.73
C ALA A 165 -8.72 11.66 2.90
N THR A 166 -9.39 12.69 3.40
CA THR A 166 -10.49 13.37 2.69
C THR A 166 -10.58 14.82 3.17
N ASN A 167 -11.01 15.71 2.29
CA ASN A 167 -11.36 17.10 2.64
C ASN A 167 -12.88 17.29 2.69
N GLU A 168 -13.64 16.24 2.37
CA GLU A 168 -15.10 16.28 2.28
C GLU A 168 -15.70 15.96 3.64
N ALA A 169 -16.62 16.79 4.13
CA ALA A 169 -17.29 16.57 5.42
C ALA A 169 -18.44 15.54 5.36
N ASN A 170 -18.75 15.01 4.17
CA ASN A 170 -19.98 14.23 3.97
C ASN A 170 -19.77 12.74 4.31
N ASP A 171 -20.52 12.25 5.31
CA ASP A 171 -20.31 10.93 5.93
C ASP A 171 -20.56 9.75 4.97
N GLU A 172 -21.48 9.86 4.00
CA GLU A 172 -21.83 8.76 3.09
C GLU A 172 -20.72 8.42 2.08
N ILE A 173 -20.06 9.44 1.51
CA ILE A 173 -19.00 9.25 0.51
C ILE A 173 -17.69 8.83 1.19
N ASN A 174 -17.45 9.31 2.41
CA ASN A 174 -16.22 9.08 3.16
C ASN A 174 -16.28 7.89 4.10
N TRP A 175 -17.39 7.15 4.06
CA TRP A 175 -17.65 6.02 4.95
C TRP A 175 -17.61 6.43 6.42
N GLY A 176 -17.83 7.71 6.74
CA GLY A 176 -17.71 8.33 8.05
C GLY A 176 -16.28 8.62 8.53
N ALA A 177 -15.35 8.93 7.61
CA ALA A 177 -14.06 9.52 7.94
C ALA A 177 -14.16 11.06 7.89
N PRO A 178 -13.91 11.78 9.00
CA PRO A 178 -13.98 13.25 9.00
C PRO A 178 -12.79 13.89 8.27
N PRO A 179 -12.90 15.15 7.82
CA PRO A 179 -11.76 15.88 7.25
C PRO A 179 -10.54 15.96 8.18
N GLU A 180 -10.79 16.07 9.49
CA GLU A 180 -9.76 16.14 10.52
C GLU A 180 -9.26 14.75 10.95
N ILE A 181 -9.57 13.69 10.20
CA ILE A 181 -9.24 12.31 10.59
C ILE A 181 -7.75 12.15 10.87
N ILE A 182 -6.86 12.82 10.11
CA ILE A 182 -5.41 12.78 10.29
C ILE A 182 -5.00 13.48 11.60
N ASP A 183 -5.57 14.64 11.93
CA ASP A 183 -5.26 15.37 13.16
C ASP A 183 -5.78 14.63 14.40
N ASN A 184 -7.04 14.18 14.35
CA ASN A 184 -7.65 13.33 15.37
C ASN A 184 -6.82 12.07 15.61
N ALA A 185 -6.29 11.54 14.51
CA ALA A 185 -5.36 10.45 14.51
C ALA A 185 -4.12 10.79 15.33
N PHE A 186 -3.37 11.81 14.95
CA PHE A 186 -2.15 12.20 15.66
C PHE A 186 -2.37 12.51 17.14
N ALA A 187 -3.52 13.11 17.48
CA ALA A 187 -3.89 13.41 18.86
C ALA A 187 -4.17 12.14 19.68
N SER A 188 -4.91 11.18 19.11
CA SER A 188 -5.37 9.97 19.83
C SER A 188 -4.24 9.01 20.18
N TYR A 189 -3.14 9.02 19.42
CA TYR A 189 -2.01 8.10 19.59
C TYR A 189 -0.74 8.82 20.03
N LYS A 190 -0.85 10.04 20.56
CA LYS A 190 0.31 10.88 20.88
C LYS A 190 1.42 10.16 21.66
N ASP A 191 1.05 9.26 22.57
CA ASP A 191 1.94 8.51 23.47
C ASP A 191 2.22 7.06 23.00
N SER A 192 1.64 6.62 21.89
CA SER A 192 1.76 5.24 21.37
C SER A 192 2.18 5.17 19.90
N ARG A 193 2.49 6.31 19.27
CA ARG A 193 3.02 6.38 17.91
C ARG A 193 4.36 5.67 17.80
N TYR A 194 4.51 4.84 16.79
CA TYR A 194 5.81 4.40 16.32
C TYR A 194 6.51 5.57 15.61
N VAL A 195 7.72 5.90 16.03
CA VAL A 195 8.55 6.96 15.43
C VAL A 195 9.83 6.30 14.93
N SER A 196 10.02 6.22 13.61
CA SER A 196 11.24 5.67 13.03
C SER A 196 12.43 6.62 13.22
N ASP A 197 13.62 6.09 13.45
CA ASP A 197 14.90 6.82 13.42
C ASP A 197 15.49 6.92 12.00
N GLY A 198 14.79 6.37 10.99
CA GLY A 198 15.24 6.32 9.61
C GLY A 198 16.28 5.24 9.31
N ASN A 199 16.72 4.47 10.31
CA ASN A 199 17.66 3.38 10.11
C ASN A 199 16.90 2.06 9.92
N GLN A 200 17.07 1.43 8.75
CA GLN A 200 16.41 0.16 8.44
C GLN A 200 16.78 -0.97 9.41
N ASP A 201 17.93 -0.89 10.08
CA ASP A 201 18.43 -1.91 11.01
C ASP A 201 17.99 -1.70 12.46
N THR A 202 17.28 -0.60 12.73
CA THR A 202 16.74 -0.28 14.05
C THR A 202 15.23 -0.47 14.10
N ILE A 203 14.73 -0.93 15.25
CA ILE A 203 13.34 -0.83 15.65
C ILE A 203 13.27 0.11 16.85
N VAL A 204 12.70 1.29 16.64
CA VAL A 204 12.42 2.24 17.71
C VAL A 204 11.16 1.80 18.44
N PHE A 205 11.25 1.61 19.76
CA PHE A 205 10.17 1.06 20.56
C PHE A 205 10.08 1.77 21.92
N PRO A 206 8.94 2.38 22.29
CA PRO A 206 8.85 3.11 23.55
C PRO A 206 9.06 2.18 24.74
N GLU A 207 9.75 2.67 25.77
CA GLU A 207 10.00 1.97 27.03
C GLU A 207 8.66 1.48 27.63
N TYR A 208 7.67 2.38 27.63
CA TYR A 208 6.31 2.16 28.11
C TYR A 208 5.33 2.08 26.93
N SER A 209 5.19 0.87 26.37
CA SER A 209 4.22 0.60 25.32
C SER A 209 3.22 -0.48 25.76
N PRO A 210 1.91 -0.32 25.49
CA PRO A 210 0.96 -1.42 25.63
C PRO A 210 1.10 -2.48 24.50
N HIS A 211 1.95 -2.21 23.51
CA HIS A 211 2.23 -3.10 22.40
C HIS A 211 3.38 -4.06 22.73
N THR A 212 3.48 -5.15 21.98
CA THR A 212 4.47 -6.21 22.18
C THR A 212 5.26 -6.44 20.91
N LEU A 213 6.59 -6.42 20.99
CA LEU A 213 7.49 -6.62 19.85
C LEU A 213 7.65 -8.11 19.52
N ASN A 214 7.53 -8.47 18.24
CA ASN A 214 7.86 -9.82 17.75
C ASN A 214 9.39 -10.02 17.66
N LYS A 215 10.03 -10.22 18.82
CA LYS A 215 11.49 -10.31 18.93
C LYS A 215 12.09 -11.46 18.11
N GLU A 216 11.37 -12.58 17.99
CA GLU A 216 11.85 -13.73 17.22
C GLU A 216 11.93 -13.44 15.72
N LYS A 217 10.89 -12.79 15.17
CA LYS A 217 10.86 -12.40 13.76
C LYS A 217 11.91 -11.34 13.43
N PHE A 218 12.23 -10.47 14.38
CA PHE A 218 13.12 -9.32 14.18
C PHE A 218 14.39 -9.38 15.03
N LYS A 219 14.90 -10.59 15.29
CA LYS A 219 16.09 -10.81 16.12
C LYS A 219 17.37 -10.17 15.57
N ASP A 220 17.42 -9.93 14.26
CA ASP A 220 18.57 -9.34 13.57
C ASP A 220 18.53 -7.79 13.59
N LYS A 221 17.48 -7.19 14.18
CA LYS A 221 17.33 -5.74 14.30
C LYS A 221 17.77 -5.25 15.68
N TYR A 222 18.41 -4.08 15.71
CA TYR A 222 18.71 -3.39 16.95
C TYR A 222 17.45 -2.75 17.52
N ILE A 223 17.17 -2.92 18.82
CA ILE A 223 15.98 -2.33 19.46
C ILE A 223 16.44 -1.05 20.18
N LEU A 224 16.04 0.10 19.66
CA LEU A 224 16.27 1.40 20.28
C LEU A 224 15.06 1.74 21.16
N ARG A 225 15.27 1.86 22.47
CA ARG A 225 14.24 2.29 23.41
C ARG A 225 14.32 3.78 23.70
N TYR A 226 13.17 4.40 23.90
CA TYR A 226 13.05 5.81 24.27
C TYR A 226 11.95 5.98 25.33
N GLU A 227 12.13 6.99 26.18
CA GLU A 227 11.16 7.40 27.21
C GLU A 227 9.99 8.18 26.63
#